data_AF-A0A0D6NLJ5-F1
#
_entry.id   AF-A0A0D6NLJ5-F1
#
_cell.length_a   1.000
_cell.length_b   1.000
_cell.length_c   1.000
_cell.angle_alpha   90.00
_cell.angle_beta   90.00
_cell.angle_gamma   90.00
#
_symmetry.space_group_name_H-M   'P 1'
#
loop_
_entity.id
_entity.type
_entity.pdbx_description
1 polymer ?
#
loop_
_entity_poly.entity_id
_entity_poly.type
_entity_poly.pdbx_seq_one_letter_code
_entity_poly.pdbx_strand_id
1 'polypeptide(L)'
;MSKQLTTIDFHGSKLVAIAGDRPETTMVAMKPVVEGMGLDWKTQHRKLSSHPVLSKGMVIMTIPAEVKGTPITKAPSEGGDQEMACLSLDLLNFWLATIHPDRIKDQTVRARVIEYQTECARVLFNHFFGKAIAAGGHLNAQQTGGIFKAGLGKLKRELLAEIAPQLAALAEELRTIHRPVGVAVVTNRTAKRWLDHYGITKRPKGLALRVSNALARQSIRMGYAVSYTAEEEKRTFHEVVANAYFTVGAGRHLLPKAVKGQKEMGLETTPTPFLKTPA
;
A
#
# COMPACT_ATOMS: atom_id res chain seq x y z
N MET A 1 -34.38 -19.42 3.75
CA MET A 1 -33.88 -19.41 2.36
C MET A 1 -33.37 -20.81 2.05
N SER A 2 -34.13 -21.60 1.29
CA SER A 2 -33.73 -22.94 0.86
C SER A 2 -32.52 -22.82 -0.08
N LYS A 3 -31.38 -23.40 0.32
CA LYS A 3 -30.16 -23.43 -0.50
C LYS A 3 -30.38 -24.39 -1.66
N GLN A 4 -30.67 -23.87 -2.85
CA GLN A 4 -30.86 -24.67 -4.04
C GLN A 4 -29.52 -24.94 -4.72
N LEU A 5 -29.21 -26.22 -4.94
CA LEU A 5 -28.06 -26.60 -5.73
C LEU A 5 -28.35 -26.40 -7.22
N THR A 6 -27.34 -25.89 -7.91
CA THR A 6 -27.35 -25.65 -9.34
C THR A 6 -26.06 -26.15 -9.95
N THR A 7 -26.07 -26.35 -11.26
CA THR A 7 -24.88 -26.64 -12.05
C THR A 7 -24.61 -25.48 -12.98
N ILE A 8 -23.39 -24.95 -12.93
CA ILE A 8 -22.95 -23.87 -13.82
C ILE A 8 -21.99 -24.42 -14.87
N ASP A 9 -22.17 -24.01 -16.12
CA ASP A 9 -21.21 -24.30 -17.18
C ASP A 9 -20.05 -23.31 -17.09
N PHE A 10 -18.83 -23.83 -16.95
CA PHE A 10 -17.59 -23.08 -16.78
C PHE A 10 -16.51 -23.65 -17.70
N HIS A 11 -16.21 -22.96 -18.80
CA HIS A 11 -15.24 -23.39 -19.81
C HIS A 11 -15.41 -24.84 -20.27
N GLY A 12 -16.66 -25.22 -20.56
CA GLY A 12 -17.01 -26.58 -21.00
C GLY A 12 -16.99 -27.64 -19.89
N SER A 13 -16.81 -27.23 -18.63
CA SER A 13 -16.91 -28.09 -17.45
C SER A 13 -18.12 -27.70 -16.61
N LYS A 14 -18.78 -28.67 -15.99
CA LYS A 14 -19.93 -28.46 -15.11
C LYS A 14 -19.48 -28.34 -13.67
N LEU A 15 -19.70 -27.19 -13.03
CA LEU A 15 -19.37 -26.98 -11.63
C LEU A 15 -20.63 -27.05 -10.77
N VAL A 16 -20.50 -27.69 -9.61
CA VAL A 16 -21.56 -27.71 -8.61
C VAL A 16 -21.51 -26.41 -7.82
N ALA A 17 -22.64 -25.72 -7.74
CA ALA A 17 -22.77 -24.47 -7.02
C ALA A 17 -24.08 -24.41 -6.23
N ILE A 18 -24.12 -23.53 -5.23
CA ILE A 18 -25.34 -23.12 -4.54
C ILE A 18 -25.76 -21.80 -5.17
N ALA A 19 -26.97 -21.77 -5.71
CA ALA A 19 -27.49 -20.59 -6.39
C ALA A 19 -27.64 -19.42 -5.39
N GLY A 20 -27.11 -18.27 -5.79
CA GLY A 20 -27.44 -16.99 -5.17
C GLY A 20 -28.41 -16.20 -6.06
N ASP A 21 -28.92 -15.09 -5.54
CA ASP A 21 -29.77 -14.18 -6.32
C ASP A 21 -29.07 -13.59 -7.55
N ARG A 22 -27.73 -13.55 -7.52
CA ARG A 22 -26.87 -13.01 -8.58
C ARG A 22 -25.61 -13.87 -8.74
N PRO A 23 -24.87 -13.76 -9.87
CA PRO A 23 -23.62 -14.49 -10.05
C PRO A 23 -22.61 -14.22 -8.93
N GLU A 24 -22.48 -12.97 -8.46
CA GLU A 24 -21.58 -12.60 -7.36
C GLU A 24 -21.98 -13.16 -5.99
N THR A 25 -23.21 -13.65 -5.83
CA THR A 25 -23.66 -14.34 -4.60
C THR A 25 -23.75 -15.85 -4.78
N THR A 26 -23.38 -16.36 -5.96
CA THR A 26 -23.36 -17.79 -6.27
C THR A 26 -22.11 -18.43 -5.67
N MET A 27 -22.29 -19.53 -4.96
CA MET A 27 -21.23 -20.17 -4.19
C MET A 27 -20.82 -21.49 -4.83
N VAL A 28 -19.56 -21.61 -5.24
CA VAL A 28 -19.02 -22.80 -5.92
C VAL A 28 -18.43 -23.77 -4.90
N ALA A 29 -18.81 -25.04 -4.99
CA ALA A 29 -18.24 -26.11 -4.18
C ALA A 29 -16.79 -26.40 -4.61
N MET A 30 -15.80 -26.06 -3.79
CA MET A 30 -14.41 -26.05 -4.24
C MET A 30 -13.75 -27.43 -4.25
N LYS A 31 -14.11 -28.33 -3.33
CA LYS A 31 -13.52 -29.67 -3.27
C LYS A 31 -13.64 -30.46 -4.59
N PRO A 32 -14.83 -30.61 -5.20
CA PRO A 32 -14.96 -31.32 -6.47
C PRO A 32 -14.23 -30.63 -7.62
N VAL A 33 -14.13 -29.29 -7.63
CA VAL A 33 -13.36 -28.54 -8.63
C VAL A 33 -11.87 -28.88 -8.51
N VAL A 34 -11.32 -28.80 -7.29
CA VAL A 34 -9.90 -29.05 -7.02
C VAL A 34 -9.51 -30.49 -7.36
N GLU A 35 -10.30 -31.46 -6.90
CA GLU A 35 -10.04 -32.89 -7.14
C GLU A 35 -10.25 -33.25 -8.61
N GLY A 36 -11.25 -32.65 -9.29
CA GLY A 36 -11.49 -32.80 -10.72
C GLY A 36 -10.32 -32.31 -11.58
N MET A 37 -9.54 -31.33 -11.09
CA MET A 37 -8.30 -30.88 -11.74
C MET A 37 -7.06 -31.71 -11.36
N GLY A 38 -7.21 -32.75 -10.53
CA GLY A 38 -6.11 -33.59 -10.07
C GLY A 38 -5.19 -32.91 -9.06
N LEU A 39 -5.69 -31.90 -8.33
CA LEU A 39 -4.95 -31.16 -7.30
C LEU A 39 -5.28 -31.68 -5.90
N ASP A 40 -4.36 -31.50 -4.94
CA ASP A 40 -4.58 -31.87 -3.55
C ASP A 40 -5.52 -30.88 -2.83
N TRP A 41 -6.67 -31.38 -2.37
CA TRP A 41 -7.68 -30.59 -1.65
C TRP A 41 -7.11 -29.91 -0.41
N LYS A 42 -6.39 -30.63 0.45
CA LYS A 42 -5.90 -30.09 1.73
C LYS A 42 -4.98 -28.88 1.52
N THR A 43 -4.13 -28.93 0.50
CA THR A 43 -3.25 -27.84 0.11
C THR A 43 -4.03 -26.65 -0.45
N GLN A 44 -5.01 -26.88 -1.33
CA GLN A 44 -5.81 -25.78 -1.89
C GLN A 44 -6.73 -25.15 -0.85
N HIS A 45 -7.34 -25.93 0.03
CA HIS A 45 -8.15 -25.42 1.13
C HIS A 45 -7.34 -24.48 2.01
N ARG A 46 -6.14 -24.89 2.47
CA ARG A 46 -5.24 -24.02 3.23
C ARG A 46 -4.90 -22.73 2.48
N LYS A 47 -4.69 -22.79 1.16
CA LYS A 47 -4.44 -21.62 0.32
C LYS A 47 -5.65 -20.68 0.27
N LEU A 48 -6.85 -21.23 0.09
CA LEU A 48 -8.10 -20.47 0.08
C LEU A 48 -8.31 -19.75 1.42
N SER A 49 -8.12 -20.46 2.55
CA SER A 49 -8.33 -19.90 3.88
C SER A 49 -7.27 -18.87 4.29
N SER A 50 -6.02 -19.02 3.82
CA SER A 50 -4.91 -18.14 4.21
C SER A 50 -4.72 -16.93 3.30
N HIS A 51 -5.28 -16.94 2.08
CA HIS A 51 -5.08 -15.86 1.13
C HIS A 51 -6.00 -14.66 1.42
N PRO A 52 -5.48 -13.43 1.65
CA PRO A 52 -6.27 -12.28 2.12
C PRO A 52 -7.47 -11.87 1.24
N VAL A 53 -7.42 -12.19 -0.05
CA VAL A 53 -8.53 -11.94 -1.00
C VAL A 53 -9.50 -13.11 -1.06
N LEU A 54 -9.01 -14.36 -1.07
CA LEU A 54 -9.86 -15.54 -1.30
C LEU A 54 -10.64 -15.91 -0.03
N SER A 55 -10.04 -15.71 1.14
CA SER A 55 -10.67 -16.02 2.43
C SER A 55 -11.94 -15.21 2.67
N LYS A 56 -12.04 -14.00 2.08
CA LYS A 56 -13.21 -13.12 2.20
C LYS A 56 -14.47 -13.65 1.51
N GLY A 57 -14.30 -14.43 0.44
CA GLY A 57 -15.42 -15.05 -0.27
C GLY A 57 -15.57 -16.54 0.01
N MET A 58 -14.90 -17.04 1.06
CA MET A 58 -14.96 -18.45 1.44
C MET A 58 -15.98 -18.65 2.57
N VAL A 59 -16.86 -19.64 2.42
CA VAL A 59 -17.86 -20.00 3.43
C VAL A 59 -17.92 -21.52 3.56
N ILE A 60 -18.00 -22.03 4.78
CA ILE A 60 -18.33 -23.44 5.02
C ILE A 60 -19.85 -23.56 5.05
N MET A 61 -20.39 -24.37 4.14
CA MET A 61 -21.83 -24.61 4.04
C MET A 61 -22.15 -26.06 4.30
N THR A 62 -23.15 -26.28 5.15
CA THR A 62 -23.80 -27.58 5.31
C THR A 62 -24.73 -27.84 4.12
N ILE A 63 -24.52 -28.95 3.43
CA ILE A 63 -25.31 -29.41 2.29
C ILE A 63 -25.94 -30.76 2.64
N PRO A 64 -27.27 -30.92 2.47
CA PRO A 64 -27.94 -32.19 2.74
C PRO A 64 -27.39 -33.32 1.87
N ALA A 65 -27.26 -34.53 2.44
CA ALA A 65 -26.76 -35.72 1.73
C ALA A 65 -27.68 -36.17 0.57
N GLU A 66 -28.97 -35.82 0.59
CA GLU A 66 -29.99 -36.35 -0.33
C GLU A 66 -30.12 -35.61 -1.67
N VAL A 67 -29.04 -35.08 -2.22
CA VAL A 67 -29.10 -34.43 -3.53
C VAL A 67 -29.01 -35.51 -4.61
N LYS A 68 -30.15 -36.15 -4.86
CA LYS A 68 -30.35 -37.10 -5.97
C LYS A 68 -29.94 -36.45 -7.29
N GLY A 69 -28.90 -36.99 -7.93
CA GLY A 69 -28.58 -36.72 -9.33
C GLY A 69 -27.24 -36.04 -9.61
N THR A 70 -26.43 -35.70 -8.59
CA THR A 70 -25.11 -35.09 -8.84
C THR A 70 -23.99 -36.00 -8.30
N PRO A 71 -23.03 -36.45 -9.13
CA PRO A 71 -21.92 -37.28 -8.68
C PRO A 71 -20.91 -36.40 -7.94
N ILE A 72 -21.22 -36.00 -6.71
CA ILE A 72 -20.20 -35.49 -5.79
C ILE A 72 -19.41 -36.70 -5.32
N THR A 73 -18.31 -36.97 -6.04
CA THR A 73 -17.18 -37.85 -5.72
C THR A 73 -17.33 -38.72 -4.45
N LYS A 74 -17.66 -39.99 -4.68
CA LYS A 74 -17.37 -41.18 -3.85
C LYS A 74 -17.33 -40.98 -2.33
N ALA A 75 -18.50 -41.03 -1.71
CA ALA A 75 -18.92 -42.05 -0.73
C ALA A 75 -20.13 -41.48 0.02
N PRO A 76 -21.32 -42.11 -0.03
CA PRO A 76 -22.37 -41.81 0.93
C PRO A 76 -21.92 -42.37 2.28
N SER A 77 -21.08 -41.62 3.00
CA SER A 77 -20.85 -41.87 4.41
C SER A 77 -22.12 -41.45 5.13
N GLU A 78 -22.99 -42.43 5.38
CA GLU A 78 -24.09 -42.40 6.35
C GLU A 78 -24.88 -41.09 6.43
N GLY A 79 -25.83 -40.89 5.50
CA GLY A 79 -27.11 -40.20 5.74
C GLY A 79 -27.11 -38.80 6.39
N GLY A 80 -25.99 -38.08 6.44
CA GLY A 80 -25.84 -36.86 7.20
C GLY A 80 -25.41 -35.65 6.36
N ASP A 81 -25.92 -34.49 6.76
CA ASP A 81 -25.48 -33.16 6.35
C ASP A 81 -23.95 -33.07 6.23
N GLN A 82 -23.45 -32.70 5.05
CA GLN A 82 -22.02 -32.60 4.75
C GLN A 82 -21.56 -31.14 4.77
N GLU A 83 -20.49 -30.85 5.51
CA GLU A 83 -19.83 -29.56 5.44
C GLU A 83 -18.97 -29.47 4.17
N MET A 84 -19.18 -28.41 3.40
CA MET A 84 -18.47 -28.15 2.17
C MET A 84 -17.92 -26.73 2.15
N ALA A 85 -16.63 -26.58 1.87
CA ALA A 85 -16.02 -25.28 1.66
C ALA A 85 -16.37 -24.76 0.26
N CYS A 86 -17.04 -23.62 0.24
CA CYS A 86 -17.47 -22.94 -0.97
C CYS A 86 -16.70 -21.64 -1.17
N LEU A 87 -16.49 -21.25 -2.43
CA LEU A 87 -15.91 -19.97 -2.83
C LEU A 87 -16.90 -19.21 -3.70
N SER A 88 -17.03 -17.91 -3.49
CA SER A 88 -17.88 -17.06 -4.32
C SER A 88 -17.42 -17.09 -5.77
N LEU A 89 -18.36 -17.14 -6.71
CA LEU A 89 -18.10 -17.33 -8.14
C LEU A 89 -17.23 -16.21 -8.74
N ASP A 90 -17.36 -14.98 -8.24
CA ASP A 90 -16.55 -13.83 -8.65
C ASP A 90 -15.04 -14.00 -8.33
N LEU A 91 -14.70 -14.78 -7.31
CA LEU A 91 -13.32 -15.07 -6.92
C LEU A 91 -12.76 -16.35 -7.55
N LEU A 92 -13.59 -17.14 -8.25
CA LEU A 92 -13.16 -18.40 -8.86
C LEU A 92 -12.04 -18.19 -9.89
N ASN A 93 -12.20 -17.17 -10.75
CA ASN A 93 -11.24 -16.83 -11.80
C ASN A 93 -9.89 -16.41 -11.19
N PHE A 94 -9.95 -15.65 -10.09
CA PHE A 94 -8.75 -15.22 -9.37
C PHE A 94 -8.05 -16.43 -8.71
N TRP A 95 -8.79 -17.35 -8.09
CA TRP A 95 -8.21 -18.59 -7.58
C TRP A 95 -7.51 -19.40 -8.69
N LEU A 96 -8.16 -19.58 -9.85
CA LEU A 96 -7.57 -20.27 -11.00
C LEU A 96 -6.26 -19.62 -11.45
N ALA A 97 -6.18 -18.29 -11.48
CA ALA A 97 -4.97 -17.56 -11.82
C ALA A 97 -3.80 -17.81 -10.83
N THR A 98 -4.10 -18.21 -9.59
CA THR A 98 -3.06 -18.52 -8.60
C THR A 98 -2.45 -19.92 -8.77
N ILE A 99 -3.00 -20.77 -9.64
CA ILE A 99 -2.55 -22.16 -9.83
C ILE A 99 -1.44 -22.18 -10.87
N HIS A 100 -0.29 -22.77 -10.52
CA HIS A 100 0.76 -23.02 -11.49
C HIS A 100 0.40 -24.26 -12.33
N PRO A 101 0.36 -24.18 -13.68
CA PRO A 101 -0.07 -25.29 -14.54
C PRO A 101 0.72 -26.59 -14.33
N ASP A 102 2.02 -26.50 -14.03
CA ASP A 102 2.87 -27.68 -13.76
C ASP A 102 2.40 -28.57 -12.61
N ARG A 103 1.56 -28.03 -11.70
CA ARG A 103 0.99 -28.81 -10.60
C ARG A 103 -0.14 -29.74 -11.05
N ILE A 104 -0.69 -29.54 -12.25
CA ILE A 104 -1.76 -30.34 -12.84
C ILE A 104 -1.12 -31.48 -13.62
N LYS A 105 -1.32 -32.73 -13.20
CA LYS A 105 -0.67 -33.89 -13.83
C LYS A 105 -1.27 -34.25 -15.20
N ASP A 106 -2.57 -34.08 -15.35
CA ASP A 106 -3.26 -34.34 -16.61
C ASP A 106 -2.92 -33.25 -17.63
N GLN A 107 -2.32 -33.64 -18.75
CA GLN A 107 -1.88 -32.72 -19.80
C GLN A 107 -3.05 -32.01 -20.50
N THR A 108 -4.20 -32.69 -20.65
CA THR A 108 -5.39 -32.11 -21.28
C THR A 108 -5.99 -31.03 -20.38
N VAL A 109 -6.10 -31.32 -19.08
CA VAL A 109 -6.59 -30.34 -18.09
C VAL A 109 -5.61 -29.17 -17.98
N ARG A 110 -4.30 -29.46 -17.95
CA ARG A 110 -3.25 -28.44 -17.92
C ARG A 110 -3.35 -27.49 -19.11
N ALA A 111 -3.49 -28.02 -20.33
CA ALA A 111 -3.62 -27.20 -21.54
C ALA A 111 -4.85 -26.27 -21.48
N ARG A 112 -6.00 -26.79 -21.05
CA ARG A 112 -7.23 -25.99 -20.86
C ARG A 112 -7.06 -24.89 -19.82
N VAL A 113 -6.38 -25.18 -18.72
CA VAL A 113 -6.10 -24.17 -17.69
C VAL A 113 -5.18 -23.08 -18.21
N ILE A 114 -4.18 -23.42 -19.01
CA ILE A 114 -3.28 -22.43 -19.64
C ILE A 114 -4.06 -21.54 -20.62
N GLU A 115 -4.90 -22.13 -21.46
CA GLU A 115 -5.77 -21.40 -22.39
C GLU A 115 -6.67 -20.42 -21.63
N TYR A 116 -7.34 -20.91 -20.58
CA TYR A 116 -8.19 -20.11 -19.72
C TYR A 116 -7.44 -18.97 -19.02
N GLN A 117 -6.27 -19.25 -18.42
CA GLN A 117 -5.44 -18.23 -17.77
C GLN A 117 -4.97 -17.16 -18.78
N THR A 118 -4.68 -17.57 -20.01
CA THR A 118 -4.30 -16.65 -21.10
C THR A 118 -5.46 -15.71 -21.46
N GLU A 119 -6.68 -16.23 -21.54
CA GLU A 119 -7.88 -15.42 -21.76
C GLU A 119 -8.09 -14.43 -20.61
N CYS A 120 -8.02 -14.90 -19.37
CA CYS A 120 -8.13 -14.04 -18.18
C CYS A 120 -7.08 -12.92 -18.17
N ALA A 121 -5.83 -13.23 -18.51
CA ALA A 121 -4.77 -12.24 -18.62
C ALA A 121 -5.10 -11.16 -19.67
N ARG A 122 -5.64 -11.56 -20.83
CA ARG A 122 -6.09 -10.64 -21.88
C ARG A 122 -7.27 -9.77 -21.43
N VAL A 123 -8.26 -10.36 -20.75
CA VAL A 123 -9.42 -9.64 -20.23
C VAL A 123 -8.98 -8.60 -19.19
N LEU A 124 -8.12 -8.98 -18.24
CA LEU A 124 -7.58 -8.05 -17.25
C LEU A 124 -6.78 -6.94 -17.90
N PHE A 125 -5.91 -7.27 -18.87
CA PHE A 125 -5.16 -6.28 -19.62
C PHE A 125 -6.09 -5.29 -20.34
N ASN A 126 -7.10 -5.78 -21.05
CA ASN A 126 -8.08 -4.94 -21.73
C ASN A 126 -8.93 -4.11 -20.75
N HIS A 127 -9.27 -4.64 -19.58
CA HIS A 127 -9.99 -3.90 -18.56
C HIS A 127 -9.19 -2.69 -18.05
N PHE A 128 -7.90 -2.90 -17.74
CA PHE A 128 -7.05 -1.84 -17.19
C PHE A 128 -6.46 -0.91 -18.25
N PHE A 129 -6.18 -1.41 -19.46
CA PHE A 129 -5.42 -0.69 -20.49
C PHE A 129 -6.19 -0.50 -21.80
N GLY A 130 -7.35 -1.11 -21.99
CA GLY A 130 -8.11 -1.06 -23.25
C GLY A 130 -8.46 0.37 -23.71
N LYS A 131 -8.77 1.27 -22.77
CA LYS A 131 -8.99 2.70 -23.08
C LYS A 131 -7.73 3.42 -23.58
N ALA A 132 -6.56 3.07 -23.03
CA ALA A 132 -5.28 3.64 -23.45
C ALA A 132 -4.89 3.13 -24.85
N ILE A 133 -5.17 1.85 -25.13
CA ILE A 133 -4.96 1.22 -26.45
C ILE A 133 -5.88 1.85 -27.50
N ALA A 134 -7.18 2.01 -27.19
CA ALA A 134 -8.15 2.61 -28.09
C ALA A 134 -7.82 4.07 -28.44
N ALA A 135 -7.10 4.79 -27.57
CA ALA A 135 -6.61 6.13 -27.82
C ALA A 135 -5.36 6.19 -28.74
N GLY A 136 -4.88 5.04 -29.25
CA GLY A 136 -3.80 4.95 -30.25
C GLY A 136 -2.40 5.29 -29.72
N GLY A 137 -2.24 5.45 -28.40
CA GLY A 137 -0.94 5.77 -27.81
C GLY A 137 -0.13 4.51 -27.50
N HIS A 138 1.08 4.41 -28.03
CA HIS A 138 2.10 3.59 -27.37
C HIS A 138 2.23 4.08 -25.92
N LEU A 139 2.06 3.20 -24.94
CA LEU A 139 2.19 3.55 -23.53
C LEU A 139 3.60 4.14 -23.30
N ASN A 140 3.69 5.45 -23.12
CA ASN A 140 4.95 6.07 -22.70
C ASN A 140 5.15 5.80 -21.19
N ALA A 141 6.40 5.81 -20.72
CA ALA A 141 6.74 5.52 -19.32
C ALA A 141 5.97 6.39 -18.30
N GLN A 142 5.49 7.57 -18.71
CA GLN A 142 4.71 8.50 -17.91
C GLN A 142 3.23 8.08 -17.78
N GLN A 143 2.66 7.43 -18.81
CA GLN A 143 1.30 6.88 -18.82
C GLN A 143 1.19 5.55 -18.06
N THR A 144 2.17 4.65 -18.23
CA THR A 144 2.29 3.41 -17.44
C THR A 144 2.48 3.73 -15.96
N GLY A 145 3.32 4.72 -15.65
CA GLY A 145 3.50 5.24 -14.30
C GLY A 145 2.27 5.98 -13.77
N GLY A 146 1.43 6.58 -14.63
CA GLY A 146 0.24 7.33 -14.24
C GLY A 146 -0.88 6.45 -13.68
N ILE A 147 -1.16 5.30 -14.30
CA ILE A 147 -2.17 4.34 -13.81
C ILE A 147 -1.71 3.73 -12.48
N PHE A 148 -0.43 3.33 -12.40
CA PHE A 148 0.16 2.76 -11.18
C PHE A 148 0.23 3.80 -10.05
N LYS A 149 0.60 5.06 -10.34
CA LYS A 149 0.59 6.17 -9.38
C LYS A 149 -0.81 6.61 -8.97
N ALA A 150 -1.81 6.51 -9.85
CA ALA A 150 -3.19 6.84 -9.50
C ALA A 150 -3.76 5.80 -8.52
N GLY A 151 -3.52 4.50 -8.76
CA GLY A 151 -3.87 3.43 -7.84
C GLY A 151 -3.15 3.54 -6.49
N LEU A 152 -1.83 3.74 -6.52
CA LEU A 152 -1.03 3.93 -5.30
C LEU A 152 -1.38 5.24 -4.57
N GLY A 153 -1.72 6.28 -5.32
CA GLY A 153 -2.18 7.57 -4.78
C GLY A 153 -3.56 7.46 -4.13
N LYS A 154 -4.46 6.65 -4.68
CA LYS A 154 -5.76 6.33 -4.06
C LYS A 154 -5.54 5.56 -2.76
N LEU A 155 -4.75 4.48 -2.80
CA LEU A 155 -4.42 3.70 -1.60
C LEU A 155 -3.73 4.55 -0.52
N LYS A 156 -2.77 5.41 -0.93
CA LYS A 156 -2.10 6.34 -0.02
C LYS A 156 -3.08 7.33 0.60
N ARG A 157 -4.04 7.86 -0.16
CA ARG A 157 -5.06 8.79 0.38
C ARG A 157 -6.00 8.09 1.36
N GLU A 158 -6.47 6.88 1.04
CA GLU A 158 -7.34 6.09 1.91
C GLU A 158 -6.62 5.73 3.22
N LEU A 159 -5.37 5.25 3.13
CA LEU A 159 -4.54 4.95 4.29
C LEU A 159 -4.23 6.20 5.12
N LEU A 160 -3.93 7.33 4.47
CA LEU A 160 -3.70 8.60 5.18
C LEU A 160 -4.98 9.11 5.83
N ALA A 161 -6.15 8.94 5.22
CA ALA A 161 -7.44 9.36 5.79
C ALA A 161 -7.81 8.56 7.04
N GLU A 162 -7.42 7.29 7.11
CA GLU A 162 -7.67 6.42 8.26
C GLU A 162 -6.71 6.72 9.44
N ILE A 163 -5.45 7.03 9.14
CA ILE A 163 -4.41 7.28 10.16
C ILE A 163 -4.37 8.75 10.62
N ALA A 164 -4.69 9.71 9.76
CA ALA A 164 -4.66 11.14 10.08
C ALA A 164 -5.48 11.54 11.32
N PRO A 165 -6.73 11.07 11.53
CA PRO A 165 -7.49 11.42 12.72
C PRO A 165 -6.87 10.82 14.00
N GLN A 166 -6.26 9.63 13.93
CA GLN A 166 -5.60 9.00 15.07
C GLN A 166 -4.34 9.78 15.49
N LEU A 167 -3.54 10.21 14.52
CA LEU A 167 -2.38 11.09 14.77
C LEU A 167 -2.78 12.47 15.27
N ALA A 168 -3.88 13.03 14.77
CA ALA A 168 -4.41 14.31 15.21
C ALA A 168 -4.91 14.25 16.67
N ALA A 169 -5.59 13.16 17.06
CA ALA A 169 -6.03 12.95 18.44
C ALA A 169 -4.84 12.84 19.41
N LEU A 170 -3.83 12.02 19.08
CA LEU A 170 -2.58 11.91 19.84
C LEU A 170 -1.83 13.25 19.93
N ALA A 171 -1.82 14.04 18.86
CA ALA A 171 -1.21 15.36 18.86
C ALA A 171 -1.97 16.34 19.77
N GLU A 172 -3.28 16.22 19.88
CA GLU A 172 -4.10 17.07 20.75
C GLU A 172 -3.98 16.67 22.23
N GLU A 173 -3.89 15.38 22.53
CA GLU A 173 -3.55 14.89 23.87
C GLU A 173 -2.17 15.39 24.33
N LEU A 174 -1.19 15.46 23.43
CA LEU A 174 0.13 16.03 23.76
C LEU A 174 0.09 17.56 23.93
N ARG A 175 -0.83 18.27 23.25
CA ARG A 175 -1.01 19.74 23.41
C ARG A 175 -1.67 20.12 24.72
N THR A 176 -2.59 19.32 25.24
CA THR A 176 -3.23 19.58 26.55
C THR A 176 -2.25 19.36 27.70
N ILE A 177 -1.30 18.44 27.54
CA ILE A 177 -0.23 18.17 28.52
C ILE A 177 0.87 19.25 28.50
N HIS A 178 1.10 19.93 27.36
CA HIS A 178 2.17 20.92 27.23
C HIS A 178 1.68 22.21 26.55
N ARG A 179 1.22 23.18 27.35
CA ARG A 179 0.87 24.53 26.87
C ARG A 179 2.07 25.48 27.04
N PRO A 180 2.75 25.92 25.96
CA PRO A 180 3.79 26.93 26.11
C PRO A 180 3.15 28.32 26.25
N VAL A 181 3.33 28.91 27.42
CA VAL A 181 3.14 30.34 27.68
C VAL A 181 4.32 31.11 27.11
N GLY A 182 4.05 32.14 26.31
CA GLY A 182 4.88 33.34 26.20
C GLY A 182 6.16 33.29 25.34
N VAL A 183 6.26 34.29 24.45
CA VAL A 183 7.44 34.72 23.66
C VAL A 183 7.76 33.88 22.42
N ALA A 184 7.56 34.48 21.24
CA ALA A 184 7.81 33.90 19.93
C ALA A 184 9.33 33.70 19.66
N VAL A 185 9.91 32.63 20.20
CA VAL A 185 11.15 32.06 19.67
C VAL A 185 10.76 31.14 18.52
N VAL A 186 10.87 31.66 17.29
CA VAL A 186 10.55 30.90 16.08
C VAL A 186 11.64 29.83 15.86
N THR A 187 11.44 28.65 16.43
CA THR A 187 12.33 27.47 16.37
C THR A 187 12.53 26.93 14.96
N ASN A 188 11.65 27.27 14.01
CA ASN A 188 11.63 26.75 12.66
C ASN A 188 11.64 27.87 11.60
N ARG A 189 12.63 27.85 10.69
CA ARG A 189 12.76 28.87 9.63
C ARG A 189 12.98 28.24 8.27
N THR A 190 12.66 28.96 7.19
CA THR A 190 12.95 28.50 5.83
C THR A 190 14.45 28.51 5.55
N ALA A 191 14.91 27.70 4.60
CA ALA A 191 16.32 27.67 4.19
C ALA A 191 16.85 29.06 3.79
N LYS A 192 15.99 29.89 3.17
CA LYS A 192 16.30 31.28 2.85
C LYS A 192 16.57 32.11 4.11
N ARG A 193 15.66 32.06 5.08
CA ARG A 193 15.82 32.79 6.35
C ARG A 193 17.00 32.29 7.18
N TRP A 194 17.35 31.01 7.09
CA TRP A 194 18.57 30.49 7.71
C TRP A 194 19.84 31.02 7.03
N LEU A 195 19.89 31.07 5.70
CA LEU A 195 21.01 31.69 4.98
C LEU A 195 21.20 33.16 5.38
N ASP A 196 20.10 33.90 5.48
CA ASP A 196 20.13 35.30 5.91
C ASP A 196 20.63 35.43 7.37
N HIS A 197 20.20 34.54 8.27
CA HIS A 197 20.65 34.49 9.67
C HIS A 197 22.16 34.22 9.82
N TYR A 198 22.72 33.39 8.93
CA TYR A 198 24.15 33.09 8.88
C TYR A 198 24.98 34.10 8.06
N GLY A 199 24.38 35.24 7.70
CA GLY A 199 25.07 36.35 7.02
C GLY A 199 25.31 36.13 5.51
N ILE A 200 24.64 35.16 4.89
CA ILE A 200 24.79 34.85 3.45
C ILE A 200 23.75 35.62 2.65
N THR A 201 24.05 36.90 2.38
CA THR A 201 23.12 37.84 1.73
C THR A 201 23.20 37.81 0.21
N LYS A 202 24.40 37.64 -0.37
CA LYS A 202 24.61 37.47 -1.82
C LYS A 202 24.58 35.99 -2.17
N ARG A 203 23.59 35.57 -2.97
CA ARG A 203 23.37 34.15 -3.32
C ARG A 203 23.23 33.93 -4.83
N PRO A 204 23.95 32.94 -5.41
CA PRO A 204 23.68 32.51 -6.77
C PRO A 204 22.29 31.86 -6.89
N LYS A 205 21.73 31.91 -8.10
CA LYS A 205 20.40 31.35 -8.39
C LYS A 205 20.36 29.87 -8.00
N GLY A 206 19.35 29.48 -7.22
CA GLY A 206 19.16 28.09 -6.76
C GLY A 206 19.87 27.68 -5.47
N LEU A 207 20.71 28.53 -4.86
CA LEU A 207 21.39 28.20 -3.59
C LEU A 207 20.41 27.85 -2.47
N ALA A 208 19.36 28.65 -2.29
CA ALA A 208 18.35 28.41 -1.26
C ALA A 208 17.62 27.07 -1.43
N LEU A 209 17.40 26.62 -2.68
CA LEU A 209 16.80 25.31 -2.97
C LEU A 209 17.77 24.17 -2.66
N ARG A 210 19.06 24.31 -3.02
CA ARG A 210 20.10 23.33 -2.68
C ARG A 210 20.23 23.15 -1.17
N VAL A 211 20.23 24.25 -0.43
CA VAL A 211 20.30 24.26 1.04
C VAL A 211 19.03 23.69 1.64
N SER A 212 17.85 24.01 1.12
CA SER A 212 16.58 23.40 1.54
C SER A 212 16.59 21.87 1.38
N ASN A 213 17.08 21.37 0.25
CA ASN A 213 17.21 19.92 0.03
C ASN A 213 18.27 19.28 0.94
N ALA A 214 19.35 19.99 1.25
CA ALA A 214 20.37 19.50 2.16
C ALA A 214 19.88 19.46 3.61
N LEU A 215 19.18 20.50 4.06
CA LEU A 215 18.54 20.55 5.38
C LEU A 215 17.46 19.47 5.51
N ALA A 216 16.66 19.20 4.47
CA ALA A 216 15.68 18.12 4.50
C ALA A 216 16.33 16.74 4.72
N ARG A 217 17.45 16.47 4.03
CA ARG A 217 18.22 15.22 4.26
C ARG A 217 18.82 15.17 5.66
N GLN A 218 19.34 16.29 6.15
CA GLN A 218 19.92 16.38 7.49
C GLN A 218 18.86 16.22 8.59
N SER A 219 17.66 16.79 8.41
CA SER A 219 16.50 16.60 9.29
C SER A 219 16.15 15.13 9.43
N ILE A 220 16.04 14.40 8.30
CA ILE A 220 15.76 12.96 8.31
C ILE A 220 16.86 12.19 9.06
N ARG A 221 18.13 12.51 8.80
CA ARG A 221 19.27 11.87 9.46
C ARG A 221 19.28 12.09 10.98
N MET A 222 18.88 13.29 11.42
CA MET A 222 18.87 13.68 12.83
C MET A 222 17.53 13.38 13.53
N GLY A 223 16.55 12.80 12.83
CA GLY A 223 15.23 12.48 13.40
C GLY A 223 14.31 13.69 13.61
N TYR A 224 14.56 14.81 12.95
CA TYR A 224 13.71 16.02 13.03
C TYR A 224 12.67 16.05 11.91
N ALA A 225 11.42 16.38 12.25
CA ALA A 225 10.36 16.58 11.28
C ALA A 225 10.62 17.84 10.41
N VAL A 226 10.28 17.76 9.12
CA VAL A 226 10.32 18.90 8.20
C VAL A 226 8.93 19.53 8.13
N SER A 227 8.84 20.78 8.55
CA SER A 227 7.60 21.54 8.60
C SER A 227 7.43 22.43 7.36
N TYR A 228 6.27 23.05 7.17
CA TYR A 228 5.97 23.93 6.05
C TYR A 228 5.38 25.26 6.55
N THR A 229 5.67 26.36 5.88
CA THR A 229 5.00 27.65 6.13
C THR A 229 3.60 27.64 5.53
N ALA A 230 2.60 28.14 6.27
CA ALA A 230 1.23 28.28 5.76
C ALA A 230 1.11 29.25 4.58
N GLU A 231 1.96 30.27 4.50
CA GLU A 231 1.85 31.36 3.51
C GLU A 231 2.53 31.07 2.17
N GLU A 232 3.65 30.32 2.17
CA GLU A 232 4.48 30.16 0.96
C GLU A 232 4.68 28.70 0.52
N GLU A 233 4.07 27.72 1.20
CA GLU A 233 4.32 26.26 1.03
C GLU A 233 5.82 25.87 1.05
N LYS A 234 6.68 26.70 1.65
CA LYS A 234 8.12 26.45 1.72
C LYS A 234 8.46 25.64 2.96
N ARG A 235 9.40 24.70 2.80
CA ARG A 235 9.94 23.88 3.90
C ARG A 235 10.61 24.76 4.96
N THR A 236 10.32 24.49 6.22
CA THR A 236 10.96 25.05 7.41
C THR A 236 11.72 23.98 8.16
N PHE A 237 12.82 24.40 8.77
CA PHE A 237 13.77 23.52 9.42
C PHE A 237 14.08 24.03 10.82
N HIS A 238 14.18 23.09 11.75
CA HIS A 238 14.50 23.36 13.15
C HIS A 238 15.92 23.89 13.31
N GLU A 239 16.12 24.79 14.28
CA GLU A 239 17.40 25.43 14.58
C GLU A 239 18.55 24.43 14.76
N VAL A 240 18.35 23.35 15.52
CA VAL A 240 19.38 22.32 15.78
C VAL A 240 19.91 21.71 14.48
N VAL A 241 19.02 21.48 13.49
CA VAL A 241 19.40 20.93 12.18
C VAL A 241 20.18 21.96 11.37
N ALA A 242 19.72 23.22 11.37
CA ALA A 242 20.42 24.30 10.70
C ALA A 242 21.83 24.52 11.29
N ASN A 243 21.94 24.54 12.62
CA ASN A 243 23.20 24.68 13.33
C ASN A 243 24.15 23.54 12.97
N ALA A 244 23.71 22.28 13.04
CA ALA A 244 24.53 21.15 12.63
C ALA A 244 24.99 21.25 11.17
N TYR A 245 24.13 21.71 10.26
CA TYR A 245 24.45 21.83 8.84
C TYR A 245 25.45 22.96 8.53
N PHE A 246 25.27 24.15 9.11
CA PHE A 246 26.11 25.32 8.81
C PHE A 246 27.40 25.38 9.63
N THR A 247 27.44 24.79 10.83
CA THR A 247 28.63 24.90 11.70
C THR A 247 29.61 23.74 11.54
N VAL A 248 29.11 22.50 11.49
CA VAL A 248 29.95 21.29 11.42
C VAL A 248 29.78 20.56 10.09
N GLY A 249 28.62 20.70 9.47
CA GLY A 249 28.25 19.96 8.26
C GLY A 249 28.71 20.59 6.96
N ALA A 250 28.16 20.04 5.88
CA ALA A 250 28.47 20.44 4.52
C ALA A 250 28.12 21.91 4.22
N GLY A 251 27.33 22.60 5.03
CA GLY A 251 27.02 24.02 4.86
C GLY A 251 28.13 24.98 5.31
N ARG A 252 29.15 24.51 6.03
CA ARG A 252 30.22 25.37 6.59
C ARG A 252 30.99 26.16 5.54
N HIS A 253 31.19 25.60 4.35
CA HIS A 253 31.90 26.29 3.25
C HIS A 253 31.11 27.48 2.69
N LEU A 254 29.82 27.60 3.01
CA LEU A 254 28.97 28.71 2.56
C LEU A 254 29.12 29.94 3.46
N LEU A 255 29.71 29.81 4.65
CA LEU A 255 29.84 30.91 5.60
C LEU A 255 30.90 31.93 5.15
N PRO A 256 30.66 33.24 5.32
CA PRO A 256 31.67 34.27 5.06
C PRO A 256 32.95 34.05 5.88
N LYS A 257 34.12 34.42 5.31
CA LYS A 257 35.43 34.26 5.98
C LYS A 257 35.51 34.96 7.35
N ALA A 258 34.83 36.09 7.52
CA ALA A 258 34.75 36.82 8.80
C ALA A 258 34.07 35.99 9.91
N VAL A 259 32.96 35.31 9.59
CA VAL A 259 32.21 34.43 10.51
C VAL A 259 32.99 33.15 10.80
N LYS A 260 33.78 32.66 9.82
CA LYS A 260 34.68 31.51 10.00
C LYS A 260 35.83 31.83 10.98
N GLY A 261 36.42 33.02 10.86
CA GLY A 261 37.57 33.46 11.67
C GLY A 261 37.21 33.84 13.12
N GLN A 262 36.03 34.44 13.37
CA GLN A 262 35.56 34.76 14.73
C GLN A 262 35.41 33.52 15.63
N LYS A 263 35.06 32.37 15.04
CA LYS A 263 34.95 31.08 15.75
C LYS A 263 36.27 30.33 15.88
N GLU A 264 37.17 30.42 14.89
CA GLU A 264 38.52 29.83 14.98
C GLU A 264 39.38 30.55 16.03
N MET A 265 39.11 31.83 16.30
CA MET A 265 39.73 32.63 17.36
C MET A 265 39.06 32.50 18.74
N GLY A 266 38.00 31.69 18.88
CA GLY A 266 37.29 31.47 20.15
C GLY A 266 36.55 32.70 20.71
N LEU A 267 36.29 33.73 19.90
CA LEU A 267 35.77 35.03 20.34
C LEU A 267 34.24 35.19 20.24
N GLU A 268 33.50 34.17 19.82
CA GLU A 268 32.06 34.11 20.05
C GLU A 268 31.75 33.03 21.08
N THR A 269 30.96 33.40 22.10
CA THR A 269 30.23 32.42 22.89
C THR A 269 29.37 31.61 21.94
N THR A 270 29.47 30.28 22.01
CA THR A 270 28.41 29.38 21.53
C THR A 270 27.07 30.03 21.83
N PRO A 271 26.09 30.13 20.90
CA PRO A 271 24.76 30.56 21.29
C PRO A 271 24.39 29.69 22.48
N THR A 272 24.20 30.33 23.63
CA THR A 272 24.10 29.66 24.92
C THR A 272 23.14 28.49 24.76
N PRO A 273 23.54 27.23 25.03
CA PRO A 273 22.57 26.16 25.09
C PRO A 273 21.54 26.62 26.11
N PHE A 274 20.30 26.83 25.70
CA PHE A 274 19.23 27.09 26.65
C PHE A 274 19.31 25.99 27.71
N LEU A 275 19.43 26.42 28.96
CA LEU A 275 19.61 25.57 30.13
C LEU A 275 18.73 24.33 29.98
N LYS A 276 19.33 23.14 30.10
CA LYS A 276 18.58 21.89 30.28
C LYS A 276 17.61 22.15 31.43
N THR A 277 16.32 22.14 31.14
CA THR A 277 15.30 22.06 32.19
C THR A 277 15.58 20.76 32.96
N PRO A 278 15.67 20.78 34.29
CA PRO A 278 15.87 19.57 35.07
C PRO A 278 14.65 18.64 34.94
N ALA A 279 14.91 17.36 35.19
CA ALA A 279 14.03 16.20 35.01
C ALA A 279 12.58 16.38 35.52
#